data_AF-A0AAI9TQ81-F1
#
_entry.id   AF-A0AAI9TQ81-F1
#
_cell.length_a   1.000
_cell.length_b   1.000
_cell.length_c   1.000
_cell.angle_alpha   90.00
_cell.angle_beta   90.00
_cell.angle_gamma   90.00
#
_symmetry.space_group_name_H-M   'P 1'
#
loop_
_entity.id
_entity.type
_entity.pdbx_description
1 polymer ?
#
loop_
_entity_poly.entity_id
_entity_poly.type
_entity_poly.pdbx_seq_one_letter_code
_entity_poly.pdbx_strand_id
1 'polypeptide(L)'
;MPGPTKWRTSEALLEEIKVGRVSEKTINDRARNVSEFVAQLRCFKDPTIPEEKAINKPEHQKLIRSVGGQGLVLLNNDNEILPLNKEHLANKKVALLGFANDGLIHGGGSASVNAHYRVTPGEGLRAALGDTVQFEYAQGAHTFRQLPLMDKMVVDRDGHPGWTLDFFLSEEPTGEPSSSKHSDVPTYMPIFVKEAWGSVKATGRFTPKQSGRHHLGMSGLGRSKIAIDGKTGYEQKVIRPDSMAFLLGGVKEPEVQWDFEAGKSYTMEVITLKPSKSGGIALLDGYLGFGFMTEEEHNRDLLSEAVSREALRPCHCVFTGHTPDRETEGQDQISFNLPSNGSQDRLVTSVSAANSNTIVVNCTGVPNICDIILP
;
A
#
# COMPACT_ATOMS: atom_id res chain seq x y z
N MET A 1 -14.85 20.59 1.85
CA MET A 1 -13.64 20.01 2.46
C MET A 1 -12.79 19.42 1.34
N PRO A 2 -11.45 19.42 1.50
CA PRO A 2 -10.72 20.18 2.51
C PRO A 2 -10.82 21.70 2.26
N GLY A 3 -10.25 22.49 3.16
CA GLY A 3 -9.99 23.92 2.93
C GLY A 3 -8.59 24.15 2.35
N PRO A 4 -8.30 25.34 1.80
CA PRO A 4 -9.23 26.43 1.51
C PRO A 4 -10.23 26.04 0.40
N THR A 5 -11.42 26.64 0.43
CA THR A 5 -12.50 26.33 -0.51
C THR A 5 -12.14 26.71 -1.96
N LYS A 6 -12.44 25.84 -2.91
CA LYS A 6 -12.35 26.15 -4.36
C LYS A 6 -13.67 26.68 -4.93
N TRP A 7 -14.80 26.24 -4.39
CA TRP A 7 -16.13 26.43 -5.01
C TRP A 7 -16.99 27.47 -4.31
N ARG A 8 -16.70 27.74 -3.03
CA ARG A 8 -17.51 28.61 -2.18
C ARG A 8 -16.69 29.79 -1.68
N THR A 9 -15.89 30.38 -2.57
CA THR A 9 -15.20 31.64 -2.25
C THR A 9 -16.25 32.75 -2.14
N SER A 10 -15.92 33.81 -1.39
CA SER A 10 -16.81 34.95 -1.21
C SER A 10 -17.19 35.57 -2.56
N GLU A 11 -16.23 35.69 -3.48
CA GLU A 11 -16.41 36.27 -4.80
C GLU A 11 -17.38 35.44 -5.65
N ALA A 12 -17.17 34.11 -5.71
CA ALA A 12 -18.01 33.20 -6.48
C ALA A 12 -19.45 33.19 -5.96
N LEU A 13 -19.65 33.13 -4.64
CA LEU A 13 -20.98 33.14 -4.05
C LEU A 13 -21.71 34.47 -4.29
N LEU A 14 -21.02 35.61 -4.18
CA LEU A 14 -21.62 36.92 -4.43
C LEU A 14 -22.06 37.08 -5.88
N GLU A 15 -21.32 36.53 -6.85
CA GLU A 15 -21.72 36.52 -8.25
C GLU A 15 -22.99 35.68 -8.47
N GLU A 16 -23.04 34.47 -7.90
CA GLU A 16 -24.21 33.58 -7.99
C GLU A 16 -25.48 34.18 -7.38
N ILE A 17 -25.35 34.99 -6.32
CA ILE A 17 -26.46 35.77 -5.74
C ILE A 17 -26.89 36.87 -6.70
N LYS A 18 -25.95 37.64 -7.26
CA LYS A 18 -26.26 38.76 -8.18
C LYS A 18 -27.03 38.31 -9.41
N VAL A 19 -26.70 37.14 -9.95
CA VAL A 19 -27.37 36.55 -11.13
C VAL A 19 -28.58 35.70 -10.77
N GLY A 20 -28.96 35.63 -9.48
CA GLY A 20 -30.17 34.95 -9.01
C GLY A 20 -30.12 33.42 -9.02
N ARG A 21 -28.95 32.81 -9.23
CA ARG A 21 -28.79 31.34 -9.22
C ARG A 21 -28.80 30.76 -7.80
N VAL A 22 -28.40 31.55 -6.81
CA VAL A 22 -28.46 31.17 -5.38
C VAL A 22 -29.15 32.27 -4.57
N SER A 23 -30.13 31.89 -3.76
CA SER A 23 -30.80 32.84 -2.85
C SER A 23 -30.07 32.99 -1.53
N GLU A 24 -30.20 34.16 -0.90
CA GLU A 24 -29.70 34.38 0.47
C GLU A 24 -30.30 33.39 1.46
N LYS A 25 -31.60 33.06 1.32
CA LYS A 25 -32.26 32.04 2.14
C LYS A 25 -31.53 30.69 2.06
N THR A 26 -31.12 30.25 0.88
CA THR A 26 -30.36 29.01 0.69
C THR A 26 -29.05 29.05 1.49
N ILE A 27 -28.32 30.16 1.45
CA ILE A 27 -27.07 30.34 2.18
C ILE A 27 -27.33 30.29 3.70
N ASN A 28 -28.34 31.02 4.17
CA ASN A 28 -28.75 31.04 5.57
C ASN A 28 -29.15 29.64 6.06
N ASP A 29 -29.88 28.87 5.26
CA ASP A 29 -30.25 27.49 5.61
C ASP A 29 -29.03 26.56 5.68
N ARG A 30 -28.00 26.76 4.85
CA ARG A 30 -26.74 25.97 4.93
C ARG A 30 -25.89 26.37 6.14
N ALA A 31 -25.77 27.67 6.40
CA ALA A 31 -25.06 28.19 7.57
C ALA A 31 -25.73 27.74 8.88
N ARG A 32 -27.07 27.71 8.91
CA ARG A 32 -27.86 27.20 10.03
C ARG A 32 -27.54 25.75 10.32
N ASN A 33 -27.55 24.87 9.33
CA ASN A 33 -27.23 23.44 9.54
C ASN A 33 -25.83 23.23 10.16
N VAL A 34 -24.82 23.96 9.67
CA VAL A 34 -23.47 23.89 10.24
C VAL A 34 -23.46 24.43 11.67
N SER A 35 -24.16 25.54 11.92
CA SER A 35 -24.26 26.14 13.26
C SER A 35 -25.01 25.24 14.24
N GLU A 36 -26.06 24.55 13.81
CA GLU A 36 -26.80 23.59 14.62
C GLU A 36 -25.93 22.40 15.00
N PHE A 37 -25.12 21.88 14.08
CA PHE A 37 -24.14 20.84 14.38
C PHE A 37 -23.09 21.32 15.39
N VAL A 38 -22.53 22.51 15.19
CA VAL A 38 -21.59 23.15 16.12
C VAL A 38 -22.23 23.38 17.51
N ALA A 39 -23.51 23.74 17.56
CA ALA A 39 -24.26 23.90 18.82
C ALA A 39 -24.49 22.57 19.53
N GLN A 40 -24.85 21.50 18.81
CA GLN A 40 -25.03 20.16 19.36
C GLN A 40 -23.73 19.63 20.00
N LEU A 41 -22.59 19.93 19.38
CA LEU A 41 -21.26 19.63 19.91
C LEU A 41 -20.82 20.57 21.05
N ARG A 42 -21.66 21.54 21.44
CA ARG A 42 -21.39 22.56 22.47
C ARG A 42 -20.19 23.45 22.17
N CYS A 43 -19.75 23.52 20.93
CA CYS A 43 -18.56 24.27 20.52
C CYS A 43 -18.74 25.80 20.67
N PHE A 44 -19.96 26.32 20.69
CA PHE A 44 -20.20 27.74 21.03
C PHE A 44 -19.92 28.06 22.50
N LYS A 45 -20.04 27.07 23.39
CA LYS A 45 -19.75 27.23 24.82
C LYS A 45 -18.27 27.00 25.10
N ASP A 46 -17.71 25.96 24.48
CA ASP A 46 -16.30 25.61 24.59
C ASP A 46 -15.77 25.17 23.21
N PRO A 47 -15.09 26.06 22.48
CA PRO A 47 -14.53 25.74 21.16
C PRO A 47 -13.18 25.02 21.26
N THR A 48 -12.73 24.65 22.46
CA THR A 48 -11.42 24.01 22.67
C THR A 48 -11.37 22.70 21.89
N ILE A 49 -10.41 22.61 20.98
CA ILE A 49 -10.09 21.35 20.28
C ILE A 49 -9.14 20.58 21.21
N PRO A 50 -9.55 19.43 21.77
CA PRO A 50 -8.67 18.65 22.61
C PRO A 50 -7.51 18.11 21.77
N GLU A 51 -6.34 17.99 22.39
CA GLU A 51 -5.20 17.34 21.74
C GLU A 51 -5.54 15.91 21.34
N GLU A 52 -5.09 15.51 20.16
CA GLU A 52 -5.19 14.14 19.69
C GLU A 52 -4.36 13.21 20.60
N LYS A 53 -4.93 12.06 20.96
CA LYS A 53 -4.29 11.09 21.88
C LYS A 53 -4.34 9.69 21.31
N ALA A 54 -3.22 8.99 21.42
CA ALA A 54 -3.10 7.56 21.13
C ALA A 54 -3.54 6.72 22.34
N ILE A 55 -4.85 6.53 22.52
CA ILE A 55 -5.43 5.84 23.69
C ILE A 55 -5.45 4.32 23.48
N ASN A 56 -4.45 3.62 24.00
CA ASN A 56 -4.34 2.17 23.95
C ASN A 56 -4.73 1.51 25.28
N LYS A 57 -6.01 1.14 25.45
CA LYS A 57 -6.52 0.53 26.70
C LYS A 57 -6.75 -0.98 26.57
N PRO A 58 -6.44 -1.79 27.60
CA PRO A 58 -6.73 -3.23 27.59
C PRO A 58 -8.20 -3.58 27.30
N GLU A 59 -9.17 -2.77 27.76
CA GLU A 59 -10.58 -3.00 27.43
C GLU A 59 -10.88 -2.85 25.93
N HIS A 60 -10.26 -1.89 25.24
CA HIS A 60 -10.42 -1.70 23.80
C HIS A 60 -9.78 -2.87 23.04
N GLN A 61 -8.60 -3.30 23.46
CA GLN A 61 -7.90 -4.45 22.86
C GLN A 61 -8.75 -5.74 22.94
N LYS A 62 -9.35 -5.99 24.11
CA LYS A 62 -10.26 -7.14 24.32
C LYS A 62 -11.51 -7.03 23.45
N LEU A 63 -12.11 -5.83 23.38
CA LEU A 63 -13.28 -5.59 22.54
C LEU A 63 -12.97 -5.81 21.05
N ILE A 64 -11.87 -5.22 20.54
CA ILE A 64 -11.43 -5.38 19.15
C ILE A 64 -11.18 -6.86 18.82
N ARG A 65 -10.48 -7.59 19.70
CA ARG A 65 -10.26 -9.03 19.52
C ARG A 65 -11.57 -9.82 19.51
N SER A 66 -12.50 -9.49 20.41
CA SER A 66 -13.79 -10.17 20.52
C SER A 66 -14.68 -9.92 19.30
N VAL A 67 -14.79 -8.67 18.84
CA VAL A 67 -15.57 -8.30 17.65
C VAL A 67 -14.93 -8.89 16.39
N GLY A 68 -13.60 -8.79 16.25
CA GLY A 68 -12.88 -9.39 15.12
C GLY A 68 -13.06 -10.91 15.04
N GLY A 69 -13.02 -11.61 16.18
CA GLY A 69 -13.26 -13.05 16.23
C GLY A 69 -14.71 -13.45 15.89
N GLN A 70 -15.70 -12.63 16.26
CA GLN A 70 -17.11 -12.87 15.93
C GLN A 70 -17.43 -12.62 14.45
N GLY A 71 -16.62 -11.81 13.76
CA GLY A 71 -16.76 -11.55 12.33
C GLY A 71 -16.21 -12.66 11.43
N LEU A 72 -15.50 -13.66 11.97
CA LEU A 72 -14.96 -14.77 11.19
C LEU A 72 -16.07 -15.74 10.77
N VAL A 73 -16.01 -16.16 9.51
CA VAL A 73 -16.96 -17.11 8.94
C VAL A 73 -16.23 -18.41 8.57
N LEU A 74 -16.67 -19.53 9.12
CA LEU A 74 -16.21 -20.85 8.73
C LEU A 74 -16.99 -21.31 7.49
N LEU A 75 -16.31 -21.40 6.34
CA LEU A 75 -16.94 -21.79 5.08
C LEU A 75 -16.97 -23.31 4.87
N ASN A 76 -15.88 -24.00 5.23
CA ASN A 76 -15.77 -25.45 5.12
C ASN A 76 -14.92 -26.02 6.28
N ASN A 77 -15.20 -27.25 6.69
CA ASN A 77 -14.41 -27.99 7.68
C ASN A 77 -14.52 -29.50 7.45
N ASP A 78 -13.91 -29.97 6.37
CA ASP A 78 -13.81 -31.40 6.09
C ASP A 78 -12.82 -32.09 7.05
N ASN A 79 -13.07 -33.38 7.31
CA ASN A 79 -12.23 -34.24 8.17
C ASN A 79 -12.01 -33.72 9.60
N GLU A 80 -12.86 -32.81 10.08
CA GLU A 80 -12.78 -32.24 11.43
C GLU A 80 -11.39 -31.66 11.76
N ILE A 81 -10.72 -31.07 10.75
CA ILE A 81 -9.38 -30.47 10.93
C ILE A 81 -9.44 -29.33 11.97
N LEU A 82 -10.54 -28.58 11.98
CA LEU A 82 -10.82 -27.56 12.98
C LEU A 82 -11.82 -28.08 14.04
N PRO A 83 -11.65 -27.69 15.32
CA PRO A 83 -10.62 -26.80 15.84
C PRO A 83 -9.24 -27.48 15.96
N LEU A 84 -8.17 -26.71 15.76
CA LEU A 84 -6.81 -27.21 15.99
C LEU A 84 -6.64 -27.63 17.44
N ASN A 85 -6.21 -28.88 17.65
CA ASN A 85 -5.95 -29.43 18.97
C ASN A 85 -4.47 -29.30 19.36
N LYS A 86 -4.19 -28.57 20.44
CA LYS A 86 -2.84 -28.30 20.92
C LYS A 86 -2.10 -29.58 21.31
N GLU A 87 -2.78 -30.52 21.97
CA GLU A 87 -2.18 -31.77 22.42
C GLU A 87 -1.76 -32.66 21.24
N HIS A 88 -2.60 -32.71 20.19
CA HIS A 88 -2.34 -33.44 18.97
C HIS A 88 -1.19 -32.84 18.16
N LEU A 89 -1.01 -31.51 18.22
CA LEU A 89 0.07 -30.78 17.55
C LEU A 89 1.34 -30.65 18.39
N ALA A 90 1.34 -31.10 19.64
CA ALA A 90 2.51 -31.03 20.50
C ALA A 90 3.72 -31.73 19.86
N ASN A 91 4.86 -31.05 19.83
CA ASN A 91 6.13 -31.44 19.21
C ASN A 91 6.05 -31.66 17.69
N LYS A 92 4.96 -31.23 17.03
CA LYS A 92 4.81 -31.24 15.58
C LYS A 92 5.22 -29.89 14.98
N LYS A 93 5.58 -29.94 13.70
CA LYS A 93 5.89 -28.77 12.88
C LYS A 93 4.69 -28.42 12.01
N VAL A 94 4.08 -27.26 12.21
CA VAL A 94 2.99 -26.73 11.39
C VAL A 94 3.55 -25.77 10.37
N ALA A 95 3.14 -25.89 9.10
CA ALA A 95 3.52 -24.94 8.07
C ALA A 95 2.65 -23.69 8.13
N LEU A 96 3.28 -22.52 8.12
CA LEU A 96 2.65 -21.23 7.95
C LEU A 96 3.00 -20.68 6.56
N LEU A 97 1.98 -20.42 5.75
CA LEU A 97 2.14 -20.10 4.33
C LEU A 97 1.42 -18.80 3.96
N GLY A 98 1.91 -18.11 2.92
CA GLY A 98 1.30 -16.87 2.44
C GLY A 98 1.43 -15.73 3.45
N PHE A 99 0.34 -15.01 3.72
CA PHE A 99 0.27 -13.84 4.61
C PHE A 99 0.36 -14.17 6.12
N ALA A 100 0.97 -15.29 6.50
CA ALA A 100 1.06 -15.68 7.90
C ALA A 100 1.80 -14.66 8.78
N ASN A 101 2.72 -13.89 8.19
CA ASN A 101 3.48 -12.84 8.87
C ASN A 101 2.93 -11.42 8.57
N ASP A 102 1.75 -11.31 7.96
CA ASP A 102 1.18 -10.03 7.53
C ASP A 102 -0.17 -9.78 8.22
N GLY A 103 -0.23 -8.72 9.02
CA GLY A 103 -1.47 -8.28 9.66
C GLY A 103 -2.35 -7.48 8.71
N LEU A 104 -3.11 -8.15 7.84
CA LEU A 104 -4.08 -7.54 6.92
C LEU A 104 -5.32 -7.03 7.70
N ILE A 105 -5.19 -5.87 8.37
CA ILE A 105 -6.17 -5.35 9.33
C ILE A 105 -7.13 -4.28 8.77
N HIS A 106 -6.91 -3.81 7.54
CA HIS A 106 -7.76 -2.82 6.86
C HIS A 106 -7.54 -2.87 5.35
N GLY A 107 -8.52 -2.39 4.57
CA GLY A 107 -8.32 -2.03 3.16
C GLY A 107 -7.58 -0.69 3.02
N GLY A 108 -7.24 -0.29 1.80
CA GLY A 108 -6.54 0.97 1.55
C GLY A 108 -7.46 2.21 1.60
N GLY A 109 -6.85 3.39 1.48
CA GLY A 109 -7.58 4.66 1.42
C GLY A 109 -7.88 5.28 2.78
N SER A 110 -8.87 6.17 2.82
CA SER A 110 -9.26 6.96 3.99
C SER A 110 -9.74 6.14 5.20
N ALA A 111 -10.09 4.87 5.00
CA ALA A 111 -10.42 3.93 6.07
C ALA A 111 -9.19 3.26 6.71
N SER A 112 -7.99 3.46 6.15
CA SER A 112 -6.74 2.92 6.69
C SER A 112 -6.40 3.53 8.05
N VAL A 113 -5.81 2.74 8.94
CA VAL A 113 -5.47 3.19 10.29
C VAL A 113 -4.03 2.87 10.65
N ASN A 114 -3.34 3.84 11.26
CA ASN A 114 -2.08 3.61 11.95
C ASN A 114 -2.37 3.00 13.32
N ALA A 115 -2.59 1.68 13.35
CA ALA A 115 -2.94 0.94 14.56
C ALA A 115 -1.80 0.97 15.59
N HIS A 116 -2.14 0.99 16.89
CA HIS A 116 -1.15 0.94 17.98
C HIS A 116 -0.24 -0.29 17.91
N TYR A 117 -0.79 -1.40 17.44
CA TYR A 117 -0.07 -2.64 17.17
C TYR A 117 -0.89 -3.47 16.19
N ARG A 118 -0.25 -4.48 15.60
CA ARG A 118 -0.88 -5.47 14.72
C ARG A 118 -0.44 -6.84 15.23
N VAL A 119 -1.36 -7.80 15.23
CA VAL A 119 -1.04 -9.21 15.51
C VAL A 119 -1.17 -9.96 14.21
N THR A 120 -0.08 -10.53 13.73
CA THR A 120 -0.07 -11.37 12.54
C THR A 120 -0.76 -12.71 12.82
N PRO A 121 -1.27 -13.40 11.80
CA PRO A 121 -1.86 -14.72 12.02
C PRO A 121 -0.88 -15.72 12.66
N GLY A 122 0.39 -15.69 12.26
CA GLY A 122 1.45 -16.52 12.84
C GLY A 122 1.71 -16.24 14.31
N GLU A 123 1.75 -14.97 14.72
CA GLU A 123 1.83 -14.59 16.15
C GLU A 123 0.60 -15.06 16.92
N GLY A 124 -0.60 -14.90 16.34
CA GLY A 124 -1.85 -15.37 16.95
C GLY A 124 -1.88 -16.88 17.17
N LEU A 125 -1.45 -17.67 16.18
CA LEU A 125 -1.36 -19.12 16.28
C LEU A 125 -0.31 -19.57 17.31
N ARG A 126 0.87 -18.95 17.32
CA ARG A 126 1.91 -19.22 18.32
C ARG A 126 1.40 -18.93 19.73
N ALA A 127 0.70 -17.81 19.94
CA ALA A 127 0.12 -17.46 21.23
C ALA A 127 -0.99 -18.44 21.67
N ALA A 128 -1.78 -18.96 20.73
CA ALA A 128 -2.88 -19.89 21.03
C ALA A 128 -2.39 -21.34 21.29
N LEU A 129 -1.45 -21.83 20.48
CA LEU A 129 -0.98 -23.22 20.55
C LEU A 129 0.25 -23.39 21.46
N GLY A 130 0.96 -22.30 21.77
CA GLY A 130 2.13 -22.29 22.64
C GLY A 130 3.38 -22.92 22.04
N ASP A 131 4.46 -22.92 22.81
CA ASP A 131 5.81 -23.23 22.32
C ASP A 131 6.08 -24.72 22.03
N THR A 132 5.17 -25.61 22.44
CA THR A 132 5.26 -27.04 22.13
C THR A 132 5.00 -27.32 20.65
N VAL A 133 4.32 -26.42 19.94
CA VAL A 133 4.10 -26.53 18.50
C VAL A 133 5.16 -25.71 17.78
N GLN A 134 5.90 -26.34 16.88
CA GLN A 134 6.88 -25.65 16.06
C GLN A 134 6.17 -25.11 14.81
N PHE A 135 6.50 -23.88 14.41
CA PHE A 135 5.96 -23.30 13.18
C PHE A 135 7.09 -22.89 12.26
N GLU A 136 7.03 -23.37 11.03
CA GLU A 136 7.95 -23.00 9.96
C GLU A 136 7.19 -22.18 8.92
N TYR A 137 7.84 -21.15 8.39
CA TYR A 137 7.22 -20.20 7.48
C TYR A 137 7.84 -20.32 6.09
N ALA A 138 6.98 -20.33 5.07
CA ALA A 138 7.37 -20.08 3.69
C ALA A 138 6.36 -19.14 3.03
N GLN A 139 6.84 -18.15 2.29
CA GLN A 139 5.96 -17.15 1.67
C GLN A 139 5.04 -17.78 0.61
N GLY A 140 5.56 -18.68 -0.24
CA GLY A 140 4.78 -19.46 -1.20
C GLY A 140 4.24 -18.71 -2.42
N ALA A 141 3.96 -17.41 -2.30
CA ALA A 141 3.41 -16.62 -3.40
C ALA A 141 3.93 -15.17 -3.37
N HIS A 142 4.22 -14.63 -4.56
CA HIS A 142 4.39 -13.19 -4.75
C HIS A 142 3.03 -12.50 -4.70
N THR A 143 2.90 -11.43 -3.92
CA THR A 143 1.61 -10.75 -3.66
C THR A 143 1.60 -9.27 -4.05
N PHE A 144 2.77 -8.72 -4.37
CA PHE A 144 2.93 -7.30 -4.71
C PHE A 144 2.10 -6.91 -5.94
N ARG A 145 1.49 -5.72 -5.91
CA ARG A 145 0.84 -5.09 -7.08
C ARG A 145 1.81 -4.22 -7.87
N GLN A 146 2.74 -3.59 -7.15
CA GLN A 146 3.80 -2.72 -7.65
C GLN A 146 5.12 -3.17 -7.01
N LEU A 147 6.25 -2.89 -7.66
CA LEU A 147 7.55 -3.17 -7.07
C LEU A 147 7.76 -2.30 -5.81
N PRO A 148 8.43 -2.82 -4.76
CA PRO A 148 8.67 -2.04 -3.55
C PRO A 148 9.54 -0.83 -3.86
N LEU A 149 9.31 0.26 -3.12
CA LEU A 149 10.12 1.48 -3.24
C LEU A 149 11.59 1.18 -2.94
N MET A 150 12.48 1.85 -3.68
CA MET A 150 13.92 1.64 -3.53
C MET A 150 14.48 2.36 -2.28
N ASP A 151 14.60 1.62 -1.19
CA ASP A 151 15.09 2.11 0.12
C ASP A 151 16.52 1.65 0.47
N LYS A 152 17.09 0.75 -0.34
CA LYS A 152 18.36 0.07 -0.07
C LYS A 152 19.38 0.29 -1.17
N MET A 153 20.66 0.10 -0.81
CA MET A 153 21.81 0.15 -1.72
C MET A 153 22.00 1.49 -2.44
N VAL A 154 21.30 2.53 -1.98
CA VAL A 154 21.31 3.87 -2.55
C VAL A 154 21.74 4.87 -1.49
N VAL A 155 22.58 5.81 -1.90
CA VAL A 155 22.96 6.96 -1.08
C VAL A 155 22.61 8.27 -1.78
N ASP A 156 22.25 9.27 -1.00
CA ASP A 156 21.92 10.60 -1.49
C ASP A 156 23.18 11.34 -1.97
N ARG A 157 23.02 12.58 -2.45
CA ARG A 157 24.13 13.39 -2.97
C ARG A 157 25.22 13.66 -1.93
N ASP A 158 24.87 13.66 -0.64
CA ASP A 158 25.76 13.95 0.47
C ASP A 158 26.36 12.67 1.10
N GLY A 159 25.94 11.50 0.62
CA GLY A 159 26.45 10.19 1.03
C GLY A 159 25.66 9.49 2.14
N HIS A 160 24.49 10.01 2.52
CA HIS A 160 23.59 9.38 3.50
C HIS A 160 22.72 8.32 2.82
N PRO A 161 22.34 7.21 3.50
CA PRO A 161 21.42 6.22 2.92
C PRO A 161 20.10 6.86 2.47
N GLY A 162 19.70 6.68 1.22
CA GLY A 162 18.47 7.26 0.67
C GLY A 162 18.69 8.11 -0.59
N TRP A 163 17.87 9.14 -0.75
CA TRP A 163 17.74 9.96 -1.96
C TRP A 163 17.75 11.45 -1.64
N THR A 164 18.20 12.25 -2.60
CA THR A 164 18.01 13.71 -2.61
C THR A 164 16.80 14.04 -3.50
N LEU A 165 15.80 14.72 -2.95
CA LEU A 165 14.68 15.29 -3.70
C LEU A 165 14.92 16.77 -3.97
N ASP A 166 15.15 17.12 -5.22
CA ASP A 166 15.33 18.48 -5.71
C ASP A 166 14.01 19.01 -6.31
N PHE A 167 13.60 20.21 -5.90
CA PHE A 167 12.42 20.91 -6.39
C PHE A 167 12.82 22.04 -7.32
N PHE A 168 12.16 22.14 -8.48
CA PHE A 168 12.41 23.18 -9.46
C PHE A 168 11.13 23.95 -9.75
N LEU A 169 11.24 25.25 -10.01
CA LEU A 169 10.10 26.07 -10.44
C LEU A 169 9.74 25.85 -11.92
N SER A 170 10.70 25.42 -12.73
CA SER A 170 10.55 25.12 -14.15
C SER A 170 9.99 23.72 -14.41
N GLU A 171 9.35 23.54 -15.56
CA GLU A 171 8.94 22.20 -16.03
C GLU A 171 10.15 21.30 -16.29
N GLU A 172 11.21 21.81 -16.91
CA GLU A 172 12.45 21.04 -17.05
C GLU A 172 13.34 21.29 -15.83
N PRO A 173 13.88 20.24 -15.18
CA PRO A 173 14.75 20.38 -14.00
C PRO A 173 16.18 20.80 -14.41
N THR A 174 16.30 21.98 -15.00
CA THR A 174 17.58 22.56 -15.43
C THR A 174 17.98 23.71 -14.49
N GLY A 175 19.28 23.83 -14.21
CA GLY A 175 19.81 24.85 -13.31
C GLY A 175 19.79 24.42 -11.83
N GLU A 176 19.80 25.42 -10.93
CA GLU A 176 19.77 25.18 -9.49
C GLU A 176 18.34 24.91 -8.99
N PRO A 177 18.14 23.94 -8.09
CA PRO A 177 16.85 23.69 -7.48
C PRO A 177 16.45 24.86 -6.56
N SER A 178 15.15 25.13 -6.44
CA SER A 178 14.62 26.09 -5.47
C SER A 178 14.79 25.59 -4.04
N SER A 179 14.74 24.28 -3.84
CA SER A 179 14.99 23.62 -2.57
C SER A 179 15.38 22.16 -2.79
N SER A 180 16.09 21.59 -1.82
CA SER A 180 16.47 20.17 -1.79
C SER A 180 16.13 19.59 -0.43
N LYS A 181 15.73 18.32 -0.37
CA LYS A 181 15.54 17.59 0.89
C LYS A 181 16.01 16.15 0.78
N HIS A 182 16.42 15.58 1.91
CA HIS A 182 16.68 14.16 2.04
C HIS A 182 15.36 13.36 2.08
N SER A 183 15.38 12.12 1.61
CA SER A 183 14.28 11.16 1.68
C SER A 183 14.80 9.73 1.69
N ASP A 184 14.27 8.86 2.55
CA ASP A 184 14.67 7.45 2.59
C ASP A 184 14.32 6.69 1.29
N VAL A 185 13.27 7.15 0.60
CA VAL A 185 12.73 6.56 -0.63
C VAL A 185 12.52 7.62 -1.71
N PRO A 186 12.48 7.24 -3.01
CA PRO A 186 12.33 8.18 -4.13
C PRO A 186 10.86 8.54 -4.36
N THR A 187 10.16 8.93 -3.28
CA THR A 187 8.75 9.29 -3.31
C THR A 187 8.55 10.74 -2.88
N TYR A 188 7.69 11.44 -3.61
CA TYR A 188 7.21 12.75 -3.21
C TYR A 188 5.69 12.74 -3.16
N MET A 189 5.11 13.28 -2.09
CA MET A 189 3.67 13.41 -1.92
C MET A 189 3.36 14.85 -1.44
N PRO A 190 2.72 15.69 -2.27
CA PRO A 190 2.48 17.10 -1.96
C PRO A 190 1.25 17.34 -1.06
N ILE A 191 0.94 16.42 -0.15
CA ILE A 191 -0.20 16.60 0.76
C ILE A 191 0.11 17.76 1.72
N PHE A 192 -0.71 18.82 1.63
CA PHE A 192 -0.59 20.08 2.38
C PHE A 192 0.64 20.94 2.04
N VAL A 193 1.39 20.62 0.99
CA VAL A 193 2.53 21.43 0.53
C VAL A 193 2.01 22.58 -0.34
N LYS A 194 2.29 23.82 0.06
CA LYS A 194 1.90 25.05 -0.67
C LYS A 194 2.97 25.54 -1.64
N GLU A 195 4.14 24.93 -1.64
CA GLU A 195 5.29 25.37 -2.44
C GLU A 195 4.97 25.24 -3.93
N ALA A 196 5.22 26.30 -4.67
CA ALA A 196 5.15 26.25 -6.13
C ALA A 196 6.33 25.45 -6.64
N TRP A 197 6.06 24.48 -7.51
CA TRP A 197 7.06 23.68 -8.20
C TRP A 197 6.54 23.36 -9.60
N GLY A 198 7.45 23.16 -10.55
CA GLY A 198 7.20 22.74 -11.93
C GLY A 198 7.72 21.32 -12.20
N SER A 199 8.79 20.90 -11.52
CA SER A 199 9.30 19.52 -11.55
C SER A 199 9.98 19.10 -10.24
N VAL A 200 9.99 17.79 -9.99
CA VAL A 200 10.74 17.17 -8.89
C VAL A 200 11.71 16.16 -9.48
N LYS A 201 12.96 16.15 -8.98
CA LYS A 201 13.98 15.18 -9.33
C LYS A 201 14.48 14.45 -8.08
N ALA A 202 14.29 13.14 -8.02
CA ALA A 202 14.95 12.28 -7.06
C ALA A 202 16.29 11.81 -7.62
N THR A 203 17.38 12.07 -6.89
CA THR A 203 18.73 11.65 -7.27
C THR A 203 19.31 10.73 -6.20
N GLY A 204 19.87 9.61 -6.62
CA GLY A 204 20.51 8.63 -5.74
C GLY A 204 21.66 7.94 -6.45
N ARG A 205 22.69 7.58 -5.69
CA ARG A 205 23.80 6.77 -6.17
C ARG A 205 23.59 5.32 -5.73
N PHE A 206 23.24 4.46 -6.69
CA PHE A 206 22.94 3.05 -6.46
C PHE A 206 24.17 2.17 -6.70
N THR A 207 24.48 1.28 -5.76
CA THR A 207 25.54 0.27 -5.89
C THR A 207 24.95 -1.13 -5.64
N PRO A 208 24.61 -1.90 -6.69
CA PRO A 208 24.04 -3.23 -6.52
C PRO A 208 25.06 -4.20 -5.95
N LYS A 209 24.58 -5.17 -5.15
CA LYS A 209 25.42 -6.27 -4.64
C LYS A 209 25.59 -7.43 -5.62
N GLN A 210 24.74 -7.51 -6.64
CA GLN A 210 24.69 -8.59 -7.60
C GLN A 210 24.58 -8.02 -9.02
N SER A 211 25.21 -8.68 -9.98
CA SER A 211 25.00 -8.36 -11.39
C SER A 211 23.73 -9.03 -11.87
N GLY A 212 22.99 -8.40 -12.77
CA GLY A 212 21.80 -8.98 -13.35
C GLY A 212 20.89 -7.95 -13.98
N ARG A 213 19.81 -8.45 -14.57
CA ARG A 213 18.82 -7.65 -15.27
C ARG A 213 17.67 -7.30 -14.32
N HIS A 214 17.92 -6.31 -13.46
CA HIS A 214 17.00 -5.93 -12.39
C HIS A 214 15.75 -5.21 -12.91
N HIS A 215 14.70 -5.24 -12.10
CA HIS A 215 13.37 -4.76 -12.44
C HIS A 215 13.12 -3.40 -11.80
N LEU A 216 12.65 -2.45 -12.61
CA LEU A 216 12.36 -1.08 -12.22
C LEU A 216 10.88 -0.79 -12.50
N GLY A 217 10.18 -0.29 -11.50
CA GLY A 217 8.82 0.21 -11.61
C GLY A 217 8.85 1.72 -11.53
N MET A 218 8.13 2.41 -12.41
CA MET A 218 8.00 3.85 -12.28
C MET A 218 6.59 4.29 -12.55
N SER A 219 6.15 5.18 -11.69
CA SER A 219 4.90 5.87 -11.82
C SER A 219 5.11 7.35 -11.48
N GLY A 220 4.37 8.20 -12.19
CA GLY A 220 4.14 9.57 -11.76
C GLY A 220 2.79 10.06 -12.27
N LEU A 221 2.20 11.06 -11.61
CA LEU A 221 0.96 11.67 -12.09
C LEU A 221 1.18 12.52 -13.34
N GLY A 222 2.33 13.20 -13.42
CA GLY A 222 2.75 13.90 -14.62
C GLY A 222 3.61 13.05 -15.57
N ARG A 223 4.12 13.71 -16.61
CA ARG A 223 5.17 13.13 -17.45
C ARG A 223 6.37 12.84 -16.56
N SER A 224 6.92 11.64 -16.68
CA SER A 224 7.96 11.17 -15.75
C SER A 224 8.98 10.33 -16.49
N LYS A 225 10.24 10.33 -16.03
CA LYS A 225 11.30 9.54 -16.64
C LYS A 225 12.31 9.04 -15.60
N ILE A 226 12.95 7.92 -15.91
CA ILE A 226 14.13 7.41 -15.22
C ILE A 226 15.33 7.60 -16.13
N ALA A 227 16.42 8.14 -15.59
CA ALA A 227 17.73 8.14 -16.21
C ALA A 227 18.75 7.42 -15.32
N ILE A 228 19.63 6.65 -15.95
CA ILE A 228 20.71 5.89 -15.31
C ILE A 228 22.01 6.29 -16.00
N ASP A 229 22.91 6.92 -15.26
CA ASP A 229 24.14 7.55 -15.78
C ASP A 229 23.86 8.45 -17.01
N GLY A 230 22.78 9.24 -16.93
CA GLY A 230 22.33 10.14 -17.98
C GLY A 230 21.65 9.49 -19.19
N LYS A 231 21.56 8.15 -19.24
CA LYS A 231 20.82 7.43 -20.28
C LYS A 231 19.37 7.20 -19.84
N THR A 232 18.41 7.53 -20.70
CA THR A 232 16.98 7.28 -20.41
C THR A 232 16.70 5.78 -20.31
N GLY A 233 16.31 5.32 -19.12
CA GLY A 233 15.85 3.96 -18.88
C GLY A 233 14.38 3.78 -19.26
N TYR A 234 13.53 4.72 -18.87
CA TYR A 234 12.10 4.72 -19.19
C TYR A 234 11.55 6.13 -19.23
N GLU A 235 10.51 6.35 -20.04
CA GLU A 235 9.81 7.62 -20.14
C GLU A 235 8.28 7.40 -20.24
N GLN A 236 7.56 7.92 -19.25
CA GLN A 236 6.11 8.10 -19.29
C GLN A 236 5.77 9.45 -19.92
N LYS A 237 5.27 9.41 -21.15
CA LYS A 237 4.87 10.61 -21.91
C LYS A 237 3.45 11.11 -21.62
N VAL A 238 2.62 10.30 -20.98
CA VAL A 238 1.19 10.56 -20.76
C VAL A 238 0.94 10.93 -19.30
N ILE A 239 0.08 11.92 -19.08
CA ILE A 239 -0.40 12.31 -17.74
C ILE A 239 -1.41 11.26 -17.25
N ARG A 240 -1.28 10.82 -15.99
CA ARG A 240 -2.23 9.89 -15.36
C ARG A 240 -3.22 10.71 -14.53
N PRO A 241 -4.53 10.75 -14.87
CA PRO A 241 -5.48 11.64 -14.21
C PRO A 241 -5.99 11.09 -12.86
N ASP A 242 -5.88 9.79 -12.62
CA ASP A 242 -6.40 9.13 -11.43
C ASP A 242 -5.44 9.27 -10.24
N SER A 243 -5.47 10.46 -9.63
CA SER A 243 -4.64 10.80 -8.47
C SER A 243 -4.87 9.87 -7.28
N MET A 244 -6.11 9.36 -7.13
CA MET A 244 -6.45 8.54 -5.98
C MET A 244 -5.94 7.11 -6.11
N ALA A 245 -6.15 6.49 -7.26
CA ALA A 245 -5.52 5.23 -7.55
C ALA A 245 -4.01 5.29 -7.39
N PHE A 246 -3.40 6.40 -7.80
CA PHE A 246 -1.97 6.55 -7.72
C PHE A 246 -1.49 6.54 -6.27
N LEU A 247 -2.08 7.40 -5.43
CA LEU A 247 -1.76 7.49 -4.00
C LEU A 247 -1.87 6.14 -3.29
N LEU A 248 -2.78 5.30 -3.76
CA LEU A 248 -3.16 4.06 -3.11
C LEU A 248 -2.62 2.80 -3.81
N GLY A 249 -1.65 2.95 -4.72
CA GLY A 249 -0.99 1.83 -5.42
C GLY A 249 -1.87 1.11 -6.45
N GLY A 250 -3.03 1.68 -6.79
CA GLY A 250 -3.99 1.16 -7.76
C GLY A 250 -3.52 1.21 -9.21
N VAL A 251 -2.68 2.20 -9.56
CA VAL A 251 -2.25 2.39 -10.95
C VAL A 251 -1.30 1.28 -11.39
N LYS A 252 -1.58 0.68 -12.56
CA LYS A 252 -0.66 -0.26 -13.19
C LYS A 252 0.61 0.46 -13.62
N GLU A 253 1.73 0.03 -13.06
CA GLU A 253 3.05 0.53 -13.40
C GLU A 253 3.68 -0.32 -14.51
N PRO A 254 4.25 0.31 -15.55
CA PRO A 254 5.14 -0.38 -16.46
C PRO A 254 6.39 -0.82 -15.71
N GLU A 255 6.71 -2.09 -15.84
CA GLU A 255 7.97 -2.64 -15.36
C GLU A 255 8.96 -2.65 -16.50
N VAL A 256 10.15 -2.08 -16.26
CA VAL A 256 11.26 -2.10 -17.20
C VAL A 256 12.45 -2.80 -16.57
N GLN A 257 13.34 -3.29 -17.42
CA GLN A 257 14.53 -4.01 -16.99
C GLN A 257 15.79 -3.25 -17.37
N TRP A 258 16.78 -3.26 -16.48
CA TRP A 258 18.08 -2.64 -16.72
C TRP A 258 19.22 -3.53 -16.21
N ASP A 259 20.30 -3.61 -16.98
CA ASP A 259 21.48 -4.40 -16.63
C ASP A 259 22.38 -3.62 -15.66
N PHE A 260 22.63 -4.22 -14.49
CA PHE A 260 23.55 -3.70 -13.51
C PHE A 260 24.72 -4.67 -13.27
N GLU A 261 25.88 -4.13 -12.93
CA GLU A 261 27.07 -4.87 -12.53
C GLU A 261 27.28 -4.70 -11.02
N ALA A 262 27.50 -5.83 -10.31
CA ALA A 262 27.79 -5.83 -8.89
C ALA A 262 28.96 -4.90 -8.54
N GLY A 263 28.79 -4.07 -7.51
CA GLY A 263 29.82 -3.17 -6.99
C GLY A 263 30.08 -1.92 -7.85
N LYS A 264 29.48 -1.82 -9.04
CA LYS A 264 29.54 -0.61 -9.86
C LYS A 264 28.50 0.39 -9.37
N SER A 265 28.91 1.64 -9.26
CA SER A 265 28.05 2.74 -8.82
C SER A 265 27.36 3.38 -10.02
N TYR A 266 26.05 3.58 -9.92
CA TYR A 266 25.20 4.17 -10.95
C TYR A 266 24.49 5.41 -10.39
N THR A 267 24.41 6.48 -11.17
CA THR A 267 23.61 7.66 -10.84
C THR A 267 22.19 7.42 -11.35
N MET A 268 21.25 7.30 -10.41
CA MET A 268 19.83 7.14 -10.66
C MET A 268 19.14 8.50 -10.55
N GLU A 269 18.42 8.91 -11.59
CA GLU A 269 17.59 10.11 -11.59
C GLU A 269 16.16 9.76 -11.95
N VAL A 270 15.22 10.05 -11.06
CA VAL A 270 13.78 9.90 -11.31
C VAL A 270 13.15 11.27 -11.33
N ILE A 271 12.56 11.65 -12.46
CA ILE A 271 12.02 12.98 -12.68
C ILE A 271 10.52 12.88 -12.90
N THR A 272 9.76 13.73 -12.23
CA THR A 272 8.33 13.93 -12.54
C THR A 272 8.04 15.41 -12.76
N LEU A 273 7.21 15.69 -13.76
CA LEU A 273 6.76 17.02 -14.09
C LEU A 273 5.41 17.29 -13.42
N LYS A 274 5.14 18.53 -13.05
CA LYS A 274 3.82 18.92 -12.58
C LYS A 274 2.79 18.69 -13.70
N PRO A 275 1.67 17.98 -13.45
CA PRO A 275 0.65 17.77 -14.46
C PRO A 275 0.02 19.12 -14.85
N SER A 276 -0.03 19.42 -16.15
CA SER A 276 -0.59 20.67 -16.69
C SER A 276 -2.13 20.76 -16.61
N LYS A 277 -2.79 19.62 -16.38
CA LYS A 277 -4.23 19.50 -16.10
C LYS A 277 -4.41 18.58 -14.90
N SER A 278 -4.96 19.08 -13.80
CA SER A 278 -5.35 18.26 -12.65
C SER A 278 -6.61 17.46 -13.02
N GLY A 279 -6.44 16.20 -13.44
CA GLY A 279 -7.56 15.28 -13.67
C GLY A 279 -8.20 14.77 -12.37
N GLY A 280 -7.55 15.01 -11.23
CA GLY A 280 -7.95 14.53 -9.91
C GLY A 280 -7.75 15.57 -8.80
N ILE A 281 -7.35 15.12 -7.61
CA ILE A 281 -7.17 15.98 -6.44
C ILE A 281 -5.86 16.74 -6.59
N ALA A 282 -5.92 18.04 -6.87
CA ALA A 282 -4.74 18.89 -7.08
C ALA A 282 -3.70 18.88 -5.93
N LEU A 283 -4.09 18.49 -4.71
CA LEU A 283 -3.17 18.29 -3.58
C LEU A 283 -2.20 17.10 -3.79
N LEU A 284 -2.49 16.24 -4.75
CA LEU A 284 -1.68 15.08 -5.11
C LEU A 284 -0.87 15.33 -6.38
N ASP A 285 -1.06 16.46 -7.06
CA ASP A 285 -0.31 16.80 -8.28
C ASP A 285 1.18 16.71 -7.98
N GLY A 286 1.91 15.85 -8.70
CA GLY A 286 3.35 15.63 -8.49
C GLY A 286 3.75 14.43 -7.67
N TYR A 287 2.81 13.56 -7.34
CA TYR A 287 3.17 12.30 -6.73
C TYR A 287 4.16 11.53 -7.62
N LEU A 288 5.26 11.08 -7.01
CA LEU A 288 6.32 10.29 -7.64
C LEU A 288 6.49 8.95 -6.92
N GLY A 289 6.58 7.85 -7.65
CA GLY A 289 6.93 6.54 -7.14
C GLY A 289 7.94 5.83 -8.03
N PHE A 290 9.00 5.28 -7.43
CA PHE A 290 9.96 4.44 -8.13
C PHE A 290 10.23 3.17 -7.34
N GLY A 291 9.79 2.06 -7.92
CA GLY A 291 9.97 0.72 -7.40
C GLY A 291 11.20 0.04 -7.98
N PHE A 292 11.80 -0.86 -7.21
CA PHE A 292 12.98 -1.63 -7.59
C PHE A 292 12.87 -3.05 -7.03
N MET A 293 13.29 -4.03 -7.82
CA MET A 293 13.49 -5.41 -7.35
C MET A 293 14.65 -6.04 -8.09
N THR A 294 15.47 -6.82 -7.39
CA THR A 294 16.53 -7.59 -8.05
C THR A 294 15.92 -8.68 -8.94
N GLU A 295 16.69 -9.11 -9.94
CA GLU A 295 16.28 -10.21 -10.83
C GLU A 295 16.08 -11.51 -10.05
N GLU A 296 16.96 -11.79 -9.08
CA GLU A 296 16.88 -12.96 -8.19
C GLU A 296 15.58 -12.95 -7.39
N GLU A 297 15.23 -11.83 -6.74
CA GLU A 297 14.01 -11.72 -5.94
C GLU A 297 12.75 -11.83 -6.80
N HIS A 298 12.73 -11.16 -7.96
CA HIS A 298 11.59 -11.16 -8.86
C HIS A 298 11.31 -12.55 -9.45
N ASN A 299 12.37 -13.26 -9.84
CA ASN A 299 12.27 -14.57 -10.49
C ASN A 299 12.29 -15.75 -9.50
N ARG A 300 12.34 -15.47 -8.19
CA ARG A 300 12.39 -16.51 -7.16
C ARG A 300 11.15 -17.41 -7.22
N ASP A 301 11.36 -18.71 -7.31
CA ASP A 301 10.30 -19.72 -7.28
C ASP A 301 9.84 -20.00 -5.83
N LEU A 302 9.04 -19.08 -5.31
CA LEU A 302 8.47 -19.19 -3.96
C LEU A 302 7.56 -20.40 -3.80
N LEU A 303 6.89 -20.84 -4.87
CA LEU A 303 5.93 -21.94 -4.83
C LEU A 303 6.66 -23.27 -4.58
N SER A 304 7.67 -23.59 -5.40
CA SER A 304 8.44 -24.82 -5.23
C SER A 304 9.18 -24.85 -3.90
N GLU A 305 9.69 -23.71 -3.42
CA GLU A 305 10.28 -23.60 -2.09
C GLU A 305 9.27 -23.95 -0.98
N ALA A 306 8.04 -23.44 -1.06
CA ALA A 306 7.00 -23.73 -0.08
C ALA A 306 6.54 -25.19 -0.12
N VAL A 307 6.26 -25.73 -1.31
CA VAL A 307 5.79 -27.12 -1.47
C VAL A 307 6.85 -28.12 -1.01
N SER A 308 8.11 -27.93 -1.41
CA SER A 308 9.19 -28.87 -1.05
C SER A 308 9.52 -28.89 0.44
N ARG A 309 9.46 -27.74 1.12
CA ARG A 309 9.79 -27.63 2.55
C ARG A 309 8.67 -28.13 3.46
N GLU A 310 7.44 -28.02 2.99
CA GLU A 310 6.27 -28.22 3.83
C GLU A 310 5.47 -29.49 3.52
N ALA A 311 5.67 -30.17 2.39
CA ALA A 311 4.91 -31.37 2.00
C ALA A 311 4.79 -32.46 3.09
N LEU A 312 5.78 -32.58 3.98
CA LEU A 312 5.80 -33.59 5.05
C LEU A 312 5.22 -33.13 6.39
N ARG A 313 4.67 -31.92 6.48
CA ARG A 313 4.11 -31.42 7.75
C ARG A 313 2.74 -32.05 8.04
N PRO A 314 2.41 -32.29 9.32
CA PRO A 314 1.12 -32.83 9.72
C PRO A 314 -0.08 -31.90 9.47
N CYS A 315 0.14 -30.59 9.32
CA CYS A 315 -0.90 -29.61 9.03
C CYS A 315 -0.30 -28.36 8.35
N HIS A 316 -1.03 -27.80 7.39
CA HIS A 316 -0.68 -26.56 6.70
C HIS A 316 -1.72 -25.48 6.99
N CYS A 317 -1.26 -24.28 7.31
CA CYS A 317 -2.11 -23.09 7.45
C CYS A 317 -1.70 -22.08 6.37
N VAL A 318 -2.52 -21.94 5.33
CA VAL A 318 -2.31 -21.03 4.21
C VAL A 318 -3.14 -19.76 4.41
N PHE A 319 -2.47 -18.62 4.48
CA PHE A 319 -3.12 -17.31 4.63
C PHE A 319 -3.13 -16.60 3.28
N THR A 320 -4.33 -16.41 2.73
CA THR A 320 -4.55 -15.70 1.47
C THR A 320 -5.28 -14.38 1.71
N GLY A 321 -5.28 -13.50 0.73
CA GLY A 321 -6.08 -12.29 0.82
C GLY A 321 -5.65 -11.17 -0.10
N HIS A 322 -6.20 -9.98 0.19
CA HIS A 322 -5.94 -8.73 -0.50
C HIS A 322 -5.12 -7.80 0.39
N THR A 323 -4.03 -7.26 -0.17
CA THR A 323 -3.29 -6.18 0.47
C THR A 323 -4.08 -4.86 0.35
N PRO A 324 -3.78 -3.84 1.18
CA PRO A 324 -4.50 -2.57 1.14
C PRO A 324 -4.47 -1.86 -0.23
N ASP A 325 -3.44 -2.11 -1.05
CA ASP A 325 -3.35 -1.58 -2.42
C ASP A 325 -4.22 -2.35 -3.42
N ARG A 326 -4.74 -3.53 -3.07
CA ARG A 326 -5.65 -4.34 -3.91
C ARG A 326 -7.12 -3.99 -3.67
N GLU A 327 -7.51 -3.85 -2.39
CA GLU A 327 -8.83 -3.41 -1.95
C GLU A 327 -8.75 -1.99 -1.42
N THR A 328 -8.94 -1.01 -2.30
CA THR A 328 -8.59 0.37 -1.98
C THR A 328 -9.58 1.39 -2.51
N GLU A 329 -9.65 2.55 -1.85
CA GLU A 329 -10.45 3.68 -2.29
C GLU A 329 -10.04 4.14 -3.71
N GLY A 330 -11.02 4.54 -4.52
CA GLY A 330 -10.78 5.14 -5.83
C GLY A 330 -10.66 4.14 -6.98
N GLN A 331 -10.50 2.83 -6.72
CA GLN A 331 -10.56 1.81 -7.77
C GLN A 331 -11.26 0.53 -7.34
N ASP A 332 -12.15 0.08 -8.21
CA ASP A 332 -12.76 -1.25 -8.10
C ASP A 332 -11.75 -2.34 -8.50
N GLN A 333 -12.00 -3.57 -8.00
CA GLN A 333 -11.25 -4.73 -8.45
C GLN A 333 -11.57 -5.07 -9.90
N ILE A 334 -10.58 -5.56 -10.65
CA ILE A 334 -10.73 -5.95 -12.06
C ILE A 334 -11.47 -7.30 -12.18
N SER A 335 -11.31 -8.17 -11.18
CA SER A 335 -12.01 -9.44 -11.06
C SER A 335 -12.10 -9.84 -9.60
N PHE A 336 -12.87 -10.89 -9.30
CA PHE A 336 -12.97 -11.51 -7.98
C PHE A 336 -11.90 -12.57 -7.71
N ASN A 337 -10.86 -12.67 -8.54
CA ASN A 337 -9.81 -13.67 -8.33
C ASN A 337 -8.83 -13.20 -7.26
N LEU A 338 -8.18 -14.15 -6.57
CA LEU A 338 -7.08 -13.77 -5.69
C LEU A 338 -5.96 -13.06 -6.48
N PRO A 339 -5.25 -12.09 -5.86
CA PRO A 339 -4.33 -11.23 -6.57
C PRO A 339 -3.07 -11.95 -7.05
N SER A 340 -2.34 -11.24 -7.91
CA SER A 340 -1.02 -11.62 -8.41
C SER A 340 -1.06 -12.83 -9.34
N ASN A 341 -1.57 -12.66 -10.57
CA ASN A 341 -1.51 -13.66 -11.64
C ASN A 341 -1.94 -15.11 -11.26
N GLY A 342 -2.76 -15.28 -10.22
CA GLY A 342 -3.15 -16.58 -9.65
C GLY A 342 -2.07 -17.26 -8.78
N SER A 343 -1.09 -16.52 -8.25
CA SER A 343 0.00 -17.07 -7.44
C SER A 343 -0.49 -17.68 -6.13
N GLN A 344 -1.44 -17.01 -5.46
CA GLN A 344 -2.07 -17.53 -4.25
C GLN A 344 -2.94 -18.75 -4.54
N ASP A 345 -3.68 -18.75 -5.67
CA ASP A 345 -4.48 -19.91 -6.09
C ASP A 345 -3.61 -21.13 -6.35
N ARG A 346 -2.47 -20.94 -7.04
CA ARG A 346 -1.48 -22.00 -7.26
C ARG A 346 -0.88 -22.49 -5.95
N LEU A 347 -0.56 -21.60 -5.02
CA LEU A 347 -0.07 -21.97 -3.69
C LEU A 347 -1.06 -22.87 -2.97
N VAL A 348 -2.33 -22.44 -2.85
CA VAL A 348 -3.37 -23.23 -2.18
C VAL A 348 -3.56 -24.58 -2.88
N THR A 349 -3.63 -24.61 -4.21
CA THR A 349 -3.80 -25.84 -5.00
C THR A 349 -2.65 -26.82 -4.78
N SER A 350 -1.40 -26.37 -4.92
CA SER A 350 -0.22 -27.24 -4.81
C SER A 350 -0.02 -27.76 -3.38
N VAL A 351 -0.29 -26.93 -2.37
CA VAL A 351 -0.16 -27.31 -0.96
C VAL A 351 -1.26 -28.29 -0.56
N SER A 352 -2.50 -28.04 -0.96
CA SER A 352 -3.63 -28.95 -0.68
C SER A 352 -3.48 -30.30 -1.38
N ALA A 353 -2.88 -30.33 -2.58
CA ALA A 353 -2.56 -31.58 -3.27
C ALA A 353 -1.45 -32.38 -2.55
N ALA A 354 -0.53 -31.70 -1.86
CA ALA A 354 0.52 -32.35 -1.08
C ALA A 354 0.05 -32.83 0.31
N ASN A 355 -0.98 -32.20 0.88
CA ASN A 355 -1.48 -32.50 2.22
C ASN A 355 -2.99 -32.23 2.38
N SER A 356 -3.74 -33.26 2.71
CA SER A 356 -5.18 -33.17 2.98
C SER A 356 -5.53 -32.39 4.26
N ASN A 357 -4.57 -32.18 5.15
CA ASN A 357 -4.76 -31.41 6.39
C ASN A 357 -4.38 -29.92 6.18
N THR A 358 -4.91 -29.33 5.12
CA THR A 358 -4.67 -27.92 4.76
C THR A 358 -5.84 -27.05 5.21
N ILE A 359 -5.53 -26.01 5.98
CA ILE A 359 -6.46 -24.97 6.40
C ILE A 359 -6.13 -23.72 5.61
N VAL A 360 -7.14 -23.17 4.92
CA VAL A 360 -7.03 -21.89 4.21
C VAL A 360 -7.77 -20.82 5.00
N VAL A 361 -7.07 -19.75 5.36
CA VAL A 361 -7.64 -18.57 6.00
C VAL A 361 -7.55 -17.41 5.02
N ASN A 362 -8.71 -16.99 4.50
CA ASN A 362 -8.79 -15.93 3.50
C ASN A 362 -9.20 -14.59 4.13
N CYS A 363 -8.36 -13.57 3.96
CA CYS A 363 -8.54 -12.22 4.48
C CYS A 363 -8.89 -11.25 3.34
N THR A 364 -10.18 -11.09 3.05
CA THR A 364 -10.67 -10.21 1.98
C THR A 364 -11.90 -9.42 2.45
N GLY A 365 -12.03 -8.19 1.97
CA GLY A 365 -13.19 -7.33 2.24
C GLY A 365 -14.40 -7.64 1.36
N VAL A 366 -14.21 -8.37 0.26
CA VAL A 366 -15.26 -8.78 -0.69
C VAL A 366 -15.20 -10.29 -1.01
N PRO A 367 -16.25 -10.87 -1.61
CA PRO A 367 -16.22 -12.25 -2.09
C PRO A 367 -15.13 -12.45 -3.15
N ASN A 368 -14.45 -13.59 -3.11
CA ASN A 368 -13.51 -14.00 -4.16
C ASN A 368 -13.91 -15.34 -4.76
N ILE A 369 -13.57 -15.55 -6.03
CA ILE A 369 -13.62 -16.85 -6.68
C ILE A 369 -12.55 -17.72 -6.01
N CYS A 370 -12.99 -18.84 -5.46
CA CYS A 370 -12.10 -19.85 -4.91
C CYS A 370 -12.46 -21.19 -5.56
N ASP A 371 -11.89 -21.43 -6.75
CA ASP A 371 -12.08 -22.67 -7.52
C ASP A 371 -11.48 -23.90 -6.81
N ILE A 372 -10.91 -23.73 -5.63
CA ILE A 372 -10.17 -24.74 -4.86
C ILE A 372 -11.03 -25.34 -3.73
N ILE A 373 -12.20 -24.75 -3.44
CA ILE A 373 -13.01 -25.14 -2.26
C ILE A 373 -14.06 -26.21 -2.58
N LEU A 374 -14.36 -26.51 -3.85
CA LEU A 374 -15.42 -27.46 -4.19
C LEU A 374 -14.96 -28.46 -5.26
N PRO A 375 -14.90 -29.77 -4.96
CA PRO A 375 -14.84 -30.79 -6.00
C PRO A 375 -16.10 -30.81 -6.88
#